data_AF-A0A0Q3W294-F1
#
_entry.id   AF-A0A0Q3W294-F1
#
_cell.length_a   1.000
_cell.length_b   1.000
_cell.length_c   1.000
_cell.angle_alpha   90.00
_cell.angle_beta   90.00
_cell.angle_gamma   90.00
#
_symmetry.space_group_name_H-M   'P 1'
#
loop_
_entity.id
_entity.type
_entity.pdbx_description
1 polymer ?
#
loop_
_entity_poly.entity_id
_entity_poly.type
_entity_poly.pdbx_seq_one_letter_code
_entity_poly.pdbx_strand_id
1 'polypeptide(L)'
;MSSFKELDRMNTIEKCERLVKEVYKHFDASHDFQHIERVRKNALEILESCEHAEQEIVELAVLLHDVSDPKYANDNEKSEENRIIELLHLPDDKVSHIKEVIRSISFNGGNEVEPKTIEAKIVRDADRLDAIGAVGIARTFAYGGAKGRKLYDSRETPRANMSVEEYRSTETASVTHFYEKLLLLADGMLTEKGKELAQERHAFMESFLQNLRKETGETI
;
A
#
# COMPACT_ATOMS: atom_id res chain seq x y z
N MET A 1 -23.66 -19.40 18.95
CA MET A 1 -22.87 -20.55 19.47
C MET A 1 -21.93 -21.19 18.43
N SER A 2 -22.10 -20.97 17.10
CA SER A 2 -21.22 -21.56 16.07
C SER A 2 -19.89 -20.79 15.87
N SER A 3 -19.93 -19.45 15.82
CA SER A 3 -18.79 -18.58 15.50
C SER A 3 -17.60 -18.64 16.47
N PHE A 4 -17.83 -18.96 17.76
CA PHE A 4 -16.77 -19.09 18.76
C PHE A 4 -15.99 -20.41 18.66
N LYS A 5 -16.60 -21.49 18.16
CA LYS A 5 -15.91 -22.78 17.95
C LYS A 5 -15.02 -22.79 16.70
N GLU A 6 -15.31 -21.93 15.73
CA GLU A 6 -14.48 -21.77 14.53
C GLU A 6 -13.19 -21.01 14.83
N LEU A 7 -13.24 -19.99 15.68
CA LEU A 7 -12.06 -19.23 16.12
C LEU A 7 -10.98 -20.13 16.72
N ASP A 8 -11.35 -21.11 17.52
CA ASP A 8 -10.38 -21.98 18.21
C ASP A 8 -9.59 -22.90 17.26
N ARG A 9 -10.07 -23.10 16.02
CA ARG A 9 -9.37 -23.91 15.01
C ARG A 9 -8.54 -23.09 14.03
N MET A 10 -8.74 -21.78 14.01
CA MET A 10 -8.04 -20.88 13.10
C MET A 10 -6.62 -20.61 13.61
N ASN A 11 -5.66 -20.59 12.69
CA ASN A 11 -4.32 -20.11 13.02
C ASN A 11 -4.34 -18.58 13.25
N THR A 12 -3.24 -18.02 13.75
CA THR A 12 -3.15 -16.59 14.06
C THR A 12 -3.49 -15.68 12.88
N ILE A 13 -3.02 -16.03 11.69
CA ILE A 13 -3.19 -15.23 10.46
C ILE A 13 -4.65 -15.24 10.03
N GLU A 14 -5.30 -16.40 10.05
CA GLU A 14 -6.72 -16.54 9.72
C GLU A 14 -7.60 -15.74 10.71
N LYS A 15 -7.26 -15.79 12.01
CA LYS A 15 -7.95 -14.99 13.04
C LYS A 15 -7.82 -13.50 12.75
N CYS A 16 -6.60 -13.04 12.46
CA CYS A 16 -6.31 -11.65 12.15
C CYS A 16 -7.08 -11.21 10.90
N GLU A 17 -7.03 -11.98 9.82
CA GLU A 17 -7.71 -11.68 8.56
C GLU A 17 -9.21 -11.51 8.77
N ARG A 18 -9.83 -12.40 9.57
CA ARG A 18 -11.25 -12.30 9.86
C ARG A 18 -11.58 -11.02 10.63
N LEU A 19 -10.79 -10.66 11.64
CA LEU A 19 -10.98 -9.43 12.40
C LEU A 19 -10.84 -8.19 11.50
N VAL A 20 -9.82 -8.16 10.64
CA VAL A 20 -9.62 -7.08 9.66
C VAL A 20 -10.78 -7.01 8.67
N LYS A 21 -11.25 -8.13 8.13
CA LYS A 21 -12.43 -8.15 7.24
C LYS A 21 -13.68 -7.57 7.89
N GLU A 22 -13.89 -7.77 9.20
CA GLU A 22 -15.01 -7.13 9.90
C GLU A 22 -14.87 -5.61 9.96
N VAL A 23 -13.66 -5.08 10.16
CA VAL A 23 -13.40 -3.63 10.09
C VAL A 23 -13.72 -3.11 8.69
N TYR A 24 -13.26 -3.81 7.64
CA TYR A 24 -13.44 -3.38 6.25
C TYR A 24 -14.89 -3.39 5.76
N LYS A 25 -15.79 -4.16 6.39
CA LYS A 25 -17.24 -4.09 6.08
C LYS A 25 -17.85 -2.71 6.35
N HIS A 26 -17.18 -1.88 7.15
CA HIS A 26 -17.61 -0.53 7.48
C HIS A 26 -17.01 0.54 6.56
N PHE A 27 -16.03 0.19 5.71
CA PHE A 27 -15.46 1.11 4.73
C PHE A 27 -16.31 1.21 3.46
N ASP A 28 -16.15 2.33 2.75
CA ASP A 28 -16.79 2.54 1.45
C ASP A 28 -16.09 1.75 0.32
N ALA A 29 -16.73 1.67 -0.84
CA ALA A 29 -16.23 0.91 -2.00
C ALA A 29 -14.86 1.38 -2.54
N SER A 30 -14.35 2.54 -2.10
CA SER A 30 -13.02 3.01 -2.52
C SER A 30 -11.87 2.33 -1.76
N HIS A 31 -12.17 1.64 -0.64
CA HIS A 31 -11.21 0.95 0.22
C HIS A 31 -11.64 -0.51 0.43
N ASP A 32 -11.59 -1.29 -0.65
CA ASP A 32 -11.90 -2.71 -0.62
C ASP A 32 -10.71 -3.53 -0.10
N PHE A 33 -11.02 -4.59 0.67
CA PHE A 33 -10.07 -5.58 1.21
C PHE A 33 -9.19 -6.20 0.10
N GLN A 34 -9.62 -6.11 -1.16
CA GLN A 34 -8.82 -6.44 -2.34
C GLN A 34 -7.44 -5.78 -2.38
N HIS A 35 -7.26 -4.58 -1.82
CA HIS A 35 -5.92 -3.99 -1.69
C HIS A 35 -5.02 -4.86 -0.80
N ILE A 36 -5.49 -5.22 0.40
CA ILE A 36 -4.77 -6.10 1.33
C ILE A 36 -4.46 -7.45 0.67
N GLU A 37 -5.39 -8.03 -0.08
CA GLU A 37 -5.17 -9.30 -0.79
C GLU A 37 -4.03 -9.21 -1.82
N ARG A 38 -3.98 -8.13 -2.60
CA ARG A 38 -2.93 -7.91 -3.60
C ARG A 38 -1.58 -7.61 -2.96
N VAL A 39 -1.56 -6.80 -1.89
CA VAL A 39 -0.33 -6.54 -1.11
C VAL A 39 0.18 -7.84 -0.49
N ARG A 40 -0.69 -8.66 0.10
CA ARG A 40 -0.29 -9.98 0.63
C ARG A 40 0.30 -10.87 -0.45
N LYS A 41 -0.34 -10.93 -1.62
CA LYS A 41 0.20 -11.70 -2.75
C LYS A 41 1.61 -11.23 -3.12
N ASN A 42 1.82 -9.92 -3.27
CA ASN A 42 3.13 -9.35 -3.58
C ASN A 42 4.15 -9.68 -2.47
N ALA A 43 3.75 -9.56 -1.20
CA ALA A 43 4.62 -9.82 -0.05
C ALA A 43 5.08 -11.28 0.00
N LEU A 44 4.18 -12.24 -0.23
CA LEU A 44 4.51 -13.66 -0.30
C LEU A 44 5.45 -13.98 -1.47
N GLU A 45 5.23 -13.35 -2.64
CA GLU A 45 6.11 -13.53 -3.79
C GLU A 45 7.52 -12.98 -3.55
N ILE A 46 7.65 -11.84 -2.86
CA ILE A 46 8.96 -11.31 -2.45
C ILE A 46 9.61 -12.22 -1.39
N LEU A 47 8.81 -12.69 -0.43
CA LEU A 47 9.26 -13.54 0.69
C LEU A 47 9.95 -14.82 0.20
N GLU A 48 9.49 -15.42 -0.90
CA GLU A 48 10.10 -16.62 -1.50
C GLU A 48 11.60 -16.45 -1.82
N SER A 49 12.04 -15.21 -2.05
CA SER A 49 13.44 -14.86 -2.36
C SER A 49 14.25 -14.35 -1.17
N CYS A 50 13.63 -14.22 0.01
CA CYS A 50 14.24 -13.60 1.19
C CYS A 50 14.58 -14.65 2.25
N GLU A 51 15.86 -14.88 2.50
CA GLU A 51 16.29 -15.74 3.61
C GLU A 51 16.00 -15.08 4.97
N HIS A 52 15.67 -15.90 5.97
CA HIS A 52 15.45 -15.50 7.38
C HIS A 52 14.25 -14.60 7.69
N ALA A 53 13.43 -14.26 6.70
CA ALA A 53 12.21 -13.49 6.93
C ALA A 53 11.12 -14.35 7.60
N GLU A 54 10.49 -13.83 8.65
CA GLU A 54 9.39 -14.50 9.35
C GLU A 54 8.05 -14.28 8.62
N GLN A 55 7.57 -15.31 7.92
CA GLN A 55 6.30 -15.27 7.18
C GLN A 55 5.12 -14.77 8.02
N GLU A 56 5.00 -15.25 9.27
CA GLU A 56 3.89 -14.86 10.15
C GLU A 56 3.91 -13.35 10.44
N ILE A 57 5.09 -12.75 10.64
CA ILE A 57 5.22 -11.31 10.88
C ILE A 57 4.84 -10.52 9.63
N VAL A 58 5.31 -10.95 8.44
CA VAL A 58 4.97 -10.31 7.16
C VAL A 58 3.47 -10.34 6.91
N GLU A 59 2.83 -11.50 7.04
CA GLU A 59 1.40 -11.64 6.75
C GLU A 59 0.52 -10.86 7.74
N LEU A 60 0.88 -10.86 9.03
CA LEU A 60 0.15 -10.09 10.05
C LEU A 60 0.33 -8.58 9.84
N ALA A 61 1.55 -8.13 9.53
CA ALA A 61 1.80 -6.72 9.26
C ALA A 61 1.03 -6.25 8.00
N VAL A 62 1.00 -7.04 6.93
CA VAL A 62 0.20 -6.72 5.74
C VAL A 62 -1.29 -6.60 6.07
N LEU A 63 -1.85 -7.49 6.87
CA LEU A 63 -3.26 -7.40 7.25
C LEU A 63 -3.57 -6.13 8.05
N LEU A 64 -2.65 -5.70 8.90
CA LEU A 64 -2.89 -4.65 9.89
C LEU A 64 -2.51 -3.24 9.41
N HIS A 65 -1.67 -3.10 8.39
CA HIS A 65 -1.03 -1.81 8.08
C HIS A 65 -1.96 -0.66 7.71
N ASP A 66 -3.11 -0.97 7.13
CA ASP A 66 -4.06 0.00 6.60
C ASP A 66 -5.34 0.09 7.46
N VAL A 67 -5.42 -0.69 8.56
CA VAL A 67 -6.55 -0.71 9.50
C VAL A 67 -6.71 0.61 10.25
N SER A 68 -5.62 1.37 10.42
CA SER A 68 -5.60 2.62 11.18
C SER A 68 -5.42 3.87 10.30
N ASP A 69 -5.75 3.85 8.99
CA ASP A 69 -5.62 5.04 8.12
C ASP A 69 -6.44 6.22 8.72
N PRO A 70 -5.79 7.36 9.04
CA PRO A 70 -6.44 8.53 9.63
C PRO A 70 -7.64 9.08 8.84
N LYS A 71 -7.79 8.74 7.55
CA LYS A 71 -8.93 9.16 6.73
C LYS A 71 -10.27 8.60 7.20
N TYR A 72 -10.26 7.51 7.98
CA TYR A 72 -11.46 6.86 8.49
C TYR A 72 -11.51 6.78 10.01
N ALA A 73 -10.51 7.35 10.68
CA ALA A 73 -10.50 7.51 12.11
C ALA A 73 -11.50 8.62 12.51
N ASN A 74 -12.60 8.24 13.16
CA ASN A 74 -13.22 9.16 14.11
C ASN A 74 -12.19 9.42 15.24
N ASP A 75 -12.26 10.57 15.92
CA ASP A 75 -11.27 11.11 16.89
C ASP A 75 -10.71 10.17 18.01
N ASN A 76 -11.08 8.89 18.03
CA ASN A 76 -10.66 7.86 18.97
C ASN A 76 -9.83 6.72 18.32
N GLU A 77 -8.72 6.93 17.60
CA GLU A 77 -8.03 5.73 17.07
C GLU A 77 -6.51 5.79 16.88
N LYS A 78 -5.81 5.38 17.94
CA LYS A 78 -4.76 4.35 17.86
C LYS A 78 -5.32 2.99 18.38
N SER A 79 -6.62 2.75 18.24
CA SER A 79 -7.41 1.78 19.03
C SER A 79 -7.65 0.45 18.32
N GLU A 80 -8.02 0.40 17.03
CA GLU A 80 -8.41 -0.87 16.38
C GLU A 80 -7.22 -1.78 16.03
N GLU A 81 -6.09 -1.27 15.54
CA GLU A 81 -4.87 -2.09 15.37
C GLU A 81 -4.46 -2.71 16.71
N ASN A 82 -4.42 -1.90 17.78
CA ASN A 82 -4.06 -2.38 19.11
C ASN A 82 -5.07 -3.40 19.63
N ARG A 83 -6.36 -3.17 19.43
CA ARG A 83 -7.44 -4.10 19.79
C ARG A 83 -7.30 -5.43 19.06
N ILE A 84 -7.05 -5.44 17.75
CA ILE A 84 -6.85 -6.68 17.00
C ILE A 84 -5.62 -7.40 17.52
N ILE A 85 -4.50 -6.71 17.68
CA ILE A 85 -3.25 -7.28 18.22
C ILE A 85 -3.47 -7.92 19.61
N GLU A 86 -4.18 -7.24 20.51
CA GLU A 86 -4.53 -7.79 21.83
C GLU A 86 -5.36 -9.07 21.72
N LEU A 87 -6.34 -9.11 20.81
CA LEU A 87 -7.18 -10.29 20.57
C LEU A 87 -6.40 -11.48 19.96
N LEU A 88 -5.25 -11.25 19.33
CA LEU A 88 -4.39 -12.32 18.80
C LEU A 88 -3.57 -13.02 19.88
N HIS A 89 -3.43 -12.44 21.08
CA HIS A 89 -2.66 -13.00 22.20
C HIS A 89 -1.22 -13.41 21.82
N LEU A 90 -0.56 -12.56 21.02
CA LEU A 90 0.80 -12.78 20.56
C LEU A 90 1.84 -12.46 21.65
N PRO A 91 3.02 -13.11 21.62
CA PRO A 91 4.17 -12.71 22.43
C PRO A 91 4.58 -11.24 22.21
N ASP A 92 5.00 -10.56 23.27
CA ASP A 92 5.32 -9.12 23.24
C ASP A 92 6.40 -8.75 22.22
N ASP A 93 7.38 -9.63 22.00
CA ASP A 93 8.44 -9.47 21.00
C ASP A 93 7.88 -9.46 19.57
N LYS A 94 6.96 -10.38 19.25
CA LYS A 94 6.26 -10.41 17.95
C LYS A 94 5.38 -9.17 17.77
N VAL A 95 4.67 -8.76 18.81
CA VAL A 95 3.83 -7.55 18.78
C VAL A 95 4.70 -6.31 18.50
N SER A 96 5.84 -6.19 19.17
CA SER A 96 6.78 -5.09 18.94
C SER A 96 7.32 -5.10 17.51
N HIS A 97 7.66 -6.27 16.98
CA HIS A 97 8.16 -6.41 15.61
C HIS A 97 7.10 -6.04 14.57
N ILE A 98 5.86 -6.54 14.69
CA ILE A 98 4.75 -6.19 13.80
C ILE A 98 4.51 -4.67 13.80
N LYS A 99 4.49 -4.05 14.97
CA LYS A 99 4.32 -2.59 15.10
C LYS A 99 5.46 -1.80 14.48
N GLU A 100 6.70 -2.31 14.56
CA GLU A 100 7.85 -1.70 13.89
C GLU A 100 7.69 -1.75 12.37
N VAL A 101 7.30 -2.91 11.82
CA VAL A 101 7.03 -3.09 10.40
C VAL A 101 5.93 -2.12 9.93
N ILE A 102 4.80 -2.06 10.63
CA ILE A 102 3.68 -1.17 10.28
C ILE A 102 4.08 0.31 10.32
N ARG A 103 4.84 0.74 11.34
CA ARG A 103 5.33 2.13 11.41
C ARG A 103 6.27 2.49 10.28
N SER A 104 7.01 1.51 9.76
CA SER A 104 7.94 1.74 8.66
C SER A 104 7.23 1.96 7.32
N ILE A 105 5.97 1.56 7.17
CA ILE A 105 5.20 1.69 5.92
C ILE A 105 4.23 2.87 5.93
N SER A 106 3.84 3.37 7.11
CA SER A 106 3.00 4.57 7.20
C SER A 106 3.74 5.81 6.66
N PHE A 107 3.32 6.31 5.49
CA PHE A 107 3.89 7.50 4.85
C PHE A 107 3.49 8.79 5.59
N ASN A 108 4.31 9.19 6.56
CA ASN A 108 4.15 10.46 7.29
C ASN A 108 4.82 11.63 6.60
N GLY A 109 4.40 11.90 5.35
CA GLY A 109 4.68 13.18 4.75
C GLY A 109 6.17 13.50 4.60
N GLY A 110 6.94 12.61 3.95
CA GLY A 110 8.36 12.83 3.66
C GLY A 110 9.33 12.40 4.75
N ASN A 111 8.86 12.10 5.96
CA ASN A 111 9.65 11.46 7.01
C ASN A 111 9.42 9.94 7.01
N GLU A 112 9.83 9.28 5.93
CA GLU A 112 9.80 7.82 5.89
C GLU A 112 10.82 7.25 6.87
N VAL A 113 10.36 6.43 7.82
CA VAL A 113 11.26 5.67 8.69
C VAL A 113 11.93 4.61 7.84
N GLU A 114 13.27 4.59 7.81
CA GLU A 114 14.02 3.59 7.05
C GLU A 114 13.73 2.17 7.58
N PRO A 115 13.26 1.23 6.73
CA PRO A 115 12.99 -0.13 7.14
C PRO A 115 14.26 -0.88 7.51
N LYS A 116 14.37 -1.30 8.77
CA LYS A 116 15.56 -1.98 9.30
C LYS A 116 15.51 -3.48 9.10
N THR A 117 14.35 -4.09 9.28
CA THR A 117 14.16 -5.54 9.19
C THR A 117 13.83 -5.98 7.76
N ILE A 118 14.06 -7.25 7.45
CA ILE A 118 13.75 -7.78 6.11
C ILE A 118 12.23 -7.80 5.89
N GLU A 119 11.45 -8.10 6.93
CA GLU A 119 9.99 -8.06 6.94
C GLU A 119 9.47 -6.66 6.62
N ALA A 120 10.07 -5.62 7.23
CA ALA A 120 9.73 -4.23 6.96
C ALA A 120 9.98 -3.84 5.49
N LYS A 121 11.08 -4.33 4.90
CA LYS A 121 11.40 -4.12 3.48
C LYS A 121 10.40 -4.83 2.57
N ILE A 122 10.09 -6.10 2.87
CA ILE A 122 9.12 -6.91 2.11
C ILE A 122 7.76 -6.22 2.09
N VAL A 123 7.22 -5.85 3.26
CA VAL A 123 5.88 -5.26 3.35
C VAL A 123 5.83 -3.90 2.67
N ARG A 124 6.89 -3.07 2.80
CA ARG A 124 6.96 -1.78 2.10
C ARG A 124 6.96 -1.95 0.58
N ASP A 125 7.79 -2.84 0.06
CA ASP A 125 7.86 -3.09 -1.39
C ASP A 125 6.52 -3.64 -1.89
N ALA A 126 5.92 -4.58 -1.14
CA ALA A 126 4.63 -5.18 -1.48
C ALA A 126 3.49 -4.16 -1.58
N ASP A 127 3.43 -3.20 -0.66
CA ASP A 127 2.46 -2.10 -0.68
C ASP A 127 2.70 -1.16 -1.88
N ARG A 128 3.96 -0.73 -2.07
CA ARG A 128 4.34 0.15 -3.19
C ARG A 128 4.09 -0.50 -4.56
N LEU A 129 4.28 -1.81 -4.67
CA LEU A 129 3.97 -2.57 -5.87
C LEU A 129 2.49 -2.44 -6.26
N ASP A 130 1.56 -2.38 -5.31
CA ASP A 130 0.12 -2.23 -5.59
C ASP A 130 -0.23 -0.83 -6.14
N ALA A 131 0.61 0.18 -5.90
CA ALA A 131 0.44 1.53 -6.40
C ALA A 131 0.87 1.69 -7.88
N ILE A 132 1.56 0.72 -8.46
CA ILE A 132 2.11 0.79 -9.83
C ILE A 132 1.58 -0.32 -10.73
N GLY A 133 1.90 -0.25 -12.04
CA GLY A 133 1.42 -1.19 -13.05
C GLY A 133 -0.06 -0.99 -13.38
N ALA A 134 -0.72 -2.05 -13.87
CA ALA A 134 -2.11 -1.98 -14.32
C ALA A 134 -3.09 -1.52 -13.23
N VAL A 135 -2.91 -2.01 -12.00
CA VAL A 135 -3.72 -1.58 -10.84
C VAL A 135 -3.46 -0.12 -10.52
N GLY A 136 -2.19 0.30 -10.50
CA GLY A 136 -1.80 1.70 -10.30
C GLY A 136 -2.44 2.66 -11.30
N ILE A 137 -2.44 2.29 -12.59
CA ILE A 137 -3.11 3.04 -13.66
C ILE A 137 -4.61 3.18 -13.35
N ALA A 138 -5.30 2.07 -13.13
CA ALA A 138 -6.74 2.07 -12.88
C ALA A 138 -7.11 2.91 -11.65
N ARG A 139 -6.39 2.73 -10.54
CA ARG A 139 -6.61 3.48 -9.29
C ARG A 139 -6.38 4.99 -9.48
N THR A 140 -5.35 5.37 -10.22
CA THR A 140 -5.01 6.79 -10.46
C THR A 140 -6.13 7.52 -11.19
N PHE A 141 -6.65 6.93 -12.27
CA PHE A 141 -7.74 7.55 -13.02
C PHE A 141 -9.09 7.47 -12.30
N ALA A 142 -9.36 6.37 -11.58
CA ALA A 142 -10.57 6.26 -10.77
C ALA A 142 -10.61 7.34 -9.66
N TYR A 143 -9.51 7.51 -8.92
CA TYR A 143 -9.38 8.57 -7.91
C TYR A 143 -9.44 9.96 -8.55
N GLY A 144 -8.73 10.16 -9.67
CA GLY A 144 -8.76 11.41 -10.43
C GLY A 144 -10.18 11.80 -10.82
N GLY A 145 -10.96 10.86 -11.38
CA GLY A 145 -12.37 11.06 -11.73
C GLY A 145 -13.24 11.39 -10.52
N ALA A 146 -13.09 10.66 -9.41
CA ALA A 146 -13.83 10.92 -8.17
C ALA A 146 -13.51 12.30 -7.55
N LYS A 147 -12.30 12.82 -7.77
CA LYS A 147 -11.87 14.16 -7.35
C LYS A 147 -12.08 15.24 -8.40
N GLY A 148 -12.67 14.93 -9.56
CA GLY A 148 -12.88 15.89 -10.63
C GLY A 148 -11.59 16.40 -11.29
N ARG A 149 -10.48 15.66 -11.16
CA ARG A 149 -9.20 16.00 -11.79
C ARG A 149 -9.27 15.76 -13.29
N LYS A 150 -8.51 16.53 -14.05
CA LYS A 150 -8.31 16.27 -15.48
C LYS A 150 -7.60 14.93 -15.68
N LEU A 151 -7.86 14.31 -16.83
CA LEU A 151 -7.11 13.11 -17.25
C LEU A 151 -5.64 13.49 -17.46
N TYR A 152 -5.39 14.54 -18.25
CA TYR A 152 -4.08 15.15 -18.50
C TYR A 152 -4.25 16.67 -18.74
N ASP A 153 -3.15 17.42 -18.64
CA ASP A 153 -3.06 18.83 -19.09
C ASP A 153 -1.66 19.04 -19.67
N SER A 154 -1.53 19.29 -20.98
CA SER A 154 -0.24 19.42 -21.67
C SER A 154 0.54 20.69 -21.30
N ARG A 155 -0.08 21.57 -20.50
CA ARG A 155 0.56 22.78 -19.96
C ARG A 155 1.13 22.55 -18.55
N GLU A 156 0.79 21.43 -17.91
CA GLU A 156 1.36 21.06 -16.62
C GLU A 156 2.75 20.47 -16.81
N THR A 157 3.67 20.84 -15.92
CA THR A 157 5.00 20.24 -15.84
C THR A 157 5.12 19.46 -14.53
N PRO A 158 5.57 18.19 -14.58
CA PRO A 158 5.81 17.42 -13.38
C PRO A 158 6.83 18.10 -12.46
N ARG A 159 6.52 18.11 -11.16
CA ARG A 159 7.39 18.71 -10.14
C ARG A 159 8.26 17.63 -9.52
N ALA A 160 9.58 17.85 -9.50
CA ALA A 160 10.55 16.87 -9.00
C ALA A 160 10.83 16.97 -7.49
N ASN A 161 10.68 18.15 -6.90
CA ASN A 161 10.98 18.41 -5.49
C ASN A 161 9.80 19.15 -4.85
N MET A 162 8.87 18.42 -4.24
CA MET A 162 7.72 19.01 -3.55
C MET A 162 7.84 18.76 -2.05
N SER A 163 7.52 19.79 -1.25
CA SER A 163 7.14 19.54 0.14
C SER A 163 5.82 18.77 0.21
N VAL A 164 5.55 18.12 1.33
CA VAL A 164 4.29 17.35 1.49
C VAL A 164 3.06 18.24 1.52
N GLU A 165 3.21 19.46 2.01
CA GLU A 165 2.18 20.48 1.96
C GLU A 165 1.88 20.87 0.51
N GLU A 166 2.90 21.05 -0.33
CA GLU A 166 2.72 21.34 -1.77
C GLU A 166 2.09 20.16 -2.52
N TYR A 167 2.51 18.93 -2.22
CA TYR A 167 1.94 17.72 -2.80
C TYR A 167 0.46 17.55 -2.45
N ARG A 168 0.05 17.88 -1.22
CA ARG A 168 -1.34 17.74 -0.75
C ARG A 168 -2.24 18.91 -1.17
N SER A 169 -1.69 20.11 -1.34
CA SER A 169 -2.47 21.33 -1.59
C SER A 169 -2.70 21.62 -3.08
N THR A 170 -1.88 21.05 -3.97
CA THR A 170 -2.00 21.32 -5.41
C THR A 170 -2.66 20.15 -6.12
N GLU A 171 -3.81 20.43 -6.76
CA GLU A 171 -4.44 19.45 -7.64
C GLU A 171 -3.80 19.48 -9.02
N THR A 172 -3.11 18.41 -9.38
CA THR A 172 -2.57 18.17 -10.73
C THR A 172 -3.44 17.17 -11.50
N ALA A 173 -3.29 17.16 -12.82
CA ALA A 173 -3.93 16.16 -13.65
C ALA A 173 -3.46 14.73 -13.30
N SER A 174 -4.31 13.75 -13.62
CA SER A 174 -4.06 12.35 -13.26
C SER A 174 -2.76 11.81 -13.89
N VAL A 175 -2.45 12.22 -15.13
CA VAL A 175 -1.19 11.87 -15.80
C VAL A 175 0.03 12.51 -15.13
N THR A 176 -0.07 13.76 -14.67
CA THR A 176 1.03 14.44 -13.95
C THR A 176 1.45 13.65 -12.71
N HIS A 177 0.51 13.00 -12.03
CA HIS A 177 0.77 12.15 -10.87
C HIS A 177 1.70 10.95 -11.16
N PHE A 178 1.69 10.43 -12.40
CA PHE A 178 2.61 9.35 -12.77
C PHE A 178 4.07 9.80 -12.65
N TYR A 179 4.39 10.98 -13.16
CA TYR A 179 5.74 11.52 -13.13
C TYR A 179 6.13 12.08 -11.76
N GLU A 180 5.17 12.66 -11.03
CA GLU A 180 5.42 13.19 -9.69
C GLU A 180 5.63 12.10 -8.63
N LYS A 181 5.10 10.88 -8.86
CA LYS A 181 5.17 9.82 -7.85
C LYS A 181 5.36 8.42 -8.42
N LEU A 182 4.43 7.94 -9.26
CA LEU A 182 4.32 6.50 -9.54
C LEU A 182 5.57 5.93 -10.25
N LEU A 183 6.12 6.68 -11.20
CA LEU A 183 7.34 6.30 -11.94
C LEU A 183 8.61 6.39 -11.08
N LEU A 184 8.55 7.03 -9.91
CA LEU A 184 9.67 7.11 -8.97
C LEU A 184 9.70 5.94 -7.97
N LEU A 185 8.59 5.18 -7.86
CA LEU A 185 8.47 4.12 -6.86
C LEU A 185 9.34 2.90 -7.18
N ALA A 186 9.58 2.59 -8.45
CA ALA A 186 10.35 1.42 -8.85
C ALA A 186 11.80 1.48 -8.37
N ASP A 187 12.42 2.65 -8.41
CA ASP A 187 13.80 2.87 -7.92
C ASP A 187 13.89 2.86 -6.39
N GLY A 188 12.76 3.06 -5.70
CA GLY A 188 12.66 3.07 -4.24
C GLY A 188 12.45 1.70 -3.61
N MET A 189 12.42 0.61 -4.38
CA MET A 189 12.23 -0.75 -3.86
C MET A 189 13.49 -1.23 -3.13
N LEU A 190 13.29 -1.93 -2.01
CA LEU A 190 14.34 -2.29 -1.06
C LEU A 190 14.85 -3.72 -1.21
N THR A 191 14.02 -4.61 -1.74
CA THR A 191 14.31 -6.02 -1.99
C THR A 191 14.62 -6.24 -3.48
N GLU A 192 15.49 -7.20 -3.79
CA GLU A 192 15.84 -7.50 -5.19
C GLU A 192 14.63 -8.00 -5.99
N LYS A 193 13.81 -8.87 -5.40
CA LYS A 193 12.58 -9.33 -6.05
C LYS A 193 11.53 -8.21 -6.18
N GLY A 194 11.41 -7.34 -5.18
CA GLY A 194 10.56 -6.15 -5.27
C GLY A 194 10.96 -5.23 -6.42
N LYS A 195 12.26 -4.98 -6.60
CA LYS A 195 12.79 -4.23 -7.76
C LYS A 195 12.44 -4.90 -9.08
N GLU A 196 12.67 -6.20 -9.22
CA GLU A 196 12.35 -6.95 -10.44
C GLU A 196 10.87 -6.78 -10.84
N LEU A 197 9.95 -7.03 -9.90
CA LEU A 197 8.51 -6.89 -10.13
C LEU A 197 8.11 -5.44 -10.42
N ALA A 198 8.76 -4.48 -9.77
CA ALA A 198 8.48 -3.07 -9.97
C ALA A 198 8.92 -2.59 -11.35
N GLN A 199 10.04 -3.09 -11.89
CA GLN A 199 10.51 -2.73 -13.22
C GLN A 199 9.55 -3.21 -14.32
N GLU A 200 8.99 -4.41 -14.19
CA GLU A 200 7.95 -4.88 -15.11
C GLU A 200 6.72 -3.97 -15.09
N ARG A 201 6.24 -3.63 -13.88
CA ARG A 201 5.08 -2.74 -13.70
C ARG A 201 5.36 -1.31 -14.17
N HIS A 202 6.58 -0.82 -13.98
CA HIS A 202 7.04 0.48 -14.45
C HIS A 202 7.01 0.55 -15.98
N ALA A 203 7.63 -0.44 -16.66
CA ALA A 203 7.64 -0.51 -18.11
C ALA A 203 6.23 -0.53 -18.70
N PHE A 204 5.28 -1.20 -18.05
CA PHE A 204 3.88 -1.19 -18.46
C PHE A 204 3.25 0.21 -18.36
N MET A 205 3.51 0.95 -17.28
CA MET A 205 3.03 2.33 -17.13
C MET A 205 3.63 3.27 -18.17
N GLU A 206 4.93 3.16 -18.46
CA GLU A 206 5.56 3.93 -19.53
C GLU A 206 4.93 3.63 -20.88
N SER A 207 4.68 2.36 -21.20
CA SER A 207 4.00 1.97 -22.44
C SER A 207 2.58 2.54 -22.51
N PHE A 208 1.85 2.54 -21.40
CA PHE A 208 0.53 3.16 -21.33
C PHE A 208 0.59 4.67 -21.63
N LEU A 209 1.50 5.40 -20.98
CA LEU A 209 1.68 6.84 -21.18
C LEU A 209 2.12 7.17 -22.61
N GLN A 210 3.00 6.35 -23.20
CA GLN A 210 3.40 6.50 -24.59
C GLN A 210 2.24 6.32 -25.57
N ASN A 211 1.35 5.35 -25.33
CA ASN A 211 0.17 5.15 -26.16
C ASN A 211 -0.83 6.30 -25.98
N LEU A 212 -1.04 6.74 -24.74
CA LEU A 212 -1.89 7.91 -24.45
C LEU A 212 -1.39 9.18 -25.16
N ARG A 213 -0.06 9.41 -25.21
CA ARG A 213 0.57 10.50 -25.99
C ARG A 213 0.22 10.39 -27.48
N LYS A 214 0.34 9.19 -28.07
CA LYS A 214 0.04 8.95 -29.49
C LYS A 214 -1.43 9.16 -29.82
N GLU A 215 -2.33 8.72 -28.94
CA GLU A 215 -3.79 8.83 -29.13
C GLU A 215 -4.27 10.27 -29.02
N THR A 216 -3.69 11.05 -28.11
CA THR A 216 -4.09 12.45 -27.88
C THR A 216 -3.38 13.44 -28.79
N GLY A 217 -2.19 13.09 -29.31
CA GLY A 217 -1.34 14.01 -30.08
C GLY A 217 -0.66 15.09 -29.23
N GLU A 218 -0.77 14.99 -27.90
CA GLU A 218 -0.29 15.97 -26.93
C GLU A 218 1.02 15.52 -26.28
N THR A 219 1.83 16.49 -25.84
CA THR A 219 2.97 16.21 -24.95
C THR A 219 2.44 16.16 -23.52
N ILE A 220 2.46 14.97 -22.90
CA ILE A 220 1.91 14.73 -21.54
C ILE A 220 2.91 14.07 -20.61
#